data_AF-A0A968M7S7-F1
#
_entry.id   AF-A0A968M7S7-F1
#
_cell.length_a   1.000
_cell.length_b   1.000
_cell.length_c   1.000
_cell.angle_alpha   90.00
_cell.angle_beta   90.00
_cell.angle_gamma   90.00
#
_symmetry.space_group_name_H-M   'P 1'
#
loop_
_entity.id
_entity.type
_entity.pdbx_description
1 polymer ?
#
loop_
_entity_poly.entity_id
_entity_poly.type
_entity_poly.pdbx_seq_one_letter_code
_entity_poly.pdbx_strand_id
1 'polypeptide(L)'
;MAIRDGKKLANIELQRSHHLPAVNELKDDFEYLPDALKTKDLEDLINIQIRTDYDKNVDGAFFPIFNLPIGQNAGMRLKWETYIGLVAKFQPTLDKTIWKEKFPYEKLAELQKYSKNLQPDVDNLLGYDQEYFDKTNPISKYIERIEYELDIIISKGYPDYFLVFGDIMSFCRDNEIVINTRGSAAGSLVGLLNSINILDPLMYIIPFERFLNPLRPSPPDIDGDFADDRREEVINYITQKYGKDKVCQIITFGTMLPRAAVRDVGRALGVSYNKCDKLSKLIPIAPQGKKTTFKWAMQTSKELKQVYDRDEEANRIINLAIKIEANYRHASSHAAGLIITPTKTTDYTSLQWDSEHKMIVCQFDMKWVEKIGLVKLDILGIRNLSILGNAIEISQKRHDQKIDLLNIDVHNQKTFELLARGRTMGTFQLSGAVMTKYLVELEPSKVQDLMAMVALYRPGPMASIPD
;
A
#
# COMPACT_ATOMS: atom_id res chain seq x y z
N MET A 1 32.79 5.90 4.32
CA MET A 1 33.45 5.30 5.51
C MET A 1 33.31 6.20 6.72
N ALA A 2 33.91 7.40 6.75
CA ALA A 2 33.83 8.34 7.90
C ALA A 2 32.41 8.51 8.47
N ILE A 3 31.42 8.79 7.61
CA ILE A 3 30.00 8.95 8.00
C ILE A 3 29.41 7.67 8.61
N ARG A 4 29.67 6.51 7.99
CA ARG A 4 29.18 5.20 8.45
C ARG A 4 29.76 4.85 9.82
N ASP A 5 31.06 5.07 9.99
CA ASP A 5 31.80 4.67 11.19
C ASP A 5 31.72 5.74 12.31
N GLY A 6 31.04 6.87 12.06
CA GLY A 6 30.94 7.98 13.02
C GLY A 6 32.28 8.67 13.31
N LYS A 7 33.26 8.56 12.41
CA LYS A 7 34.62 9.09 12.57
C LYS A 7 34.82 10.39 11.81
N LYS A 8 35.82 11.17 12.23
CA LYS A 8 36.35 12.27 11.41
C LYS A 8 37.11 11.71 10.21
N LEU A 9 37.07 12.42 9.08
CA LEU A 9 37.73 12.04 7.85
C LEU A 9 39.24 11.89 8.03
N ALA A 10 39.84 12.73 8.89
CA ALA A 10 41.26 12.63 9.25
C ALA A 10 41.65 11.31 9.93
N ASN A 11 40.68 10.55 10.44
CA ASN A 11 40.88 9.27 11.13
C ASN A 11 40.51 8.06 10.25
N ILE A 12 40.31 8.28 8.94
CA ILE A 12 40.05 7.22 7.97
C ILE A 12 41.26 7.09 7.06
N GLU A 13 41.96 5.96 7.18
CA GLU A 13 43.00 5.57 6.23
C GLU A 13 42.41 4.63 5.18
N LEU A 14 42.61 4.97 3.91
CA LEU A 14 42.32 4.07 2.79
C LEU A 14 43.61 3.31 2.48
N GLN A 15 43.57 1.98 2.55
CA GLN A 15 44.72 1.14 2.22
C GLN A 15 45.05 1.14 0.72
N ARG A 16 44.09 1.49 -0.15
CA ARG A 16 44.27 1.66 -1.59
C ARG A 16 43.15 2.49 -2.22
N SER A 17 43.40 3.00 -3.43
CA SER A 17 42.38 3.63 -4.25
C SER A 17 41.45 2.55 -4.83
N HIS A 18 40.19 2.53 -4.40
CA HIS A 18 39.17 1.57 -4.86
C HIS A 18 38.24 2.22 -5.87
N HIS A 19 38.78 2.72 -6.98
CA HIS A 19 37.99 3.11 -8.14
C HIS A 19 37.90 1.94 -9.11
N LEU A 20 37.03 2.03 -10.11
CA LEU A 20 37.03 1.11 -11.25
C LEU A 20 38.16 1.57 -12.18
N PRO A 21 39.32 0.90 -12.21
CA PRO A 21 40.47 1.38 -12.97
C PRO A 21 40.23 1.20 -14.47
N ALA A 22 40.79 2.09 -15.28
CA ALA A 22 40.88 1.87 -16.70
C ALA A 22 41.78 0.67 -17.00
N VAL A 23 41.56 -0.01 -18.14
CA VAL A 23 42.39 -1.15 -18.56
C VAL A 23 43.88 -0.79 -18.62
N ASN A 24 44.23 0.46 -18.95
CA ASN A 24 45.62 0.91 -18.96
C ASN A 24 46.21 1.07 -17.55
N GLU A 25 45.43 1.55 -16.58
CA GLU A 25 45.87 1.65 -15.17
C GLU A 25 46.11 0.25 -14.59
N LEU A 26 45.25 -0.72 -14.95
CA LEU A 26 45.47 -2.13 -14.62
C LEU A 26 46.74 -2.70 -15.27
N LYS A 27 47.13 -2.23 -16.47
CA LYS A 27 48.35 -2.71 -17.14
C LYS A 27 49.60 -2.31 -16.37
N ASP A 28 49.63 -1.08 -15.89
CA ASP A 28 50.74 -0.55 -15.09
C ASP A 28 50.81 -1.27 -13.73
N ASP A 29 49.66 -1.49 -13.08
CA ASP A 29 49.59 -2.20 -11.80
C ASP A 29 50.01 -3.68 -11.88
N PHE A 30 49.89 -4.31 -13.05
CA PHE A 30 50.23 -5.73 -13.29
C PHE A 30 51.47 -5.90 -14.18
N GLU A 31 52.36 -4.90 -14.27
CA GLU A 31 53.59 -4.95 -15.08
C GLU A 31 54.51 -6.14 -14.72
N TYR A 32 54.51 -6.55 -13.45
CA TYR A 32 55.26 -7.71 -12.94
C TYR A 32 54.63 -9.07 -13.32
N LEU A 33 53.41 -9.07 -13.86
CA LEU A 33 52.64 -10.24 -14.26
C LEU A 33 51.87 -9.96 -15.57
N PRO A 34 52.56 -9.65 -16.68
CA PRO A 34 51.93 -9.16 -17.90
C PRO A 34 51.00 -10.20 -18.57
N ASP A 35 51.19 -11.49 -18.27
CA ASP A 35 50.31 -12.56 -18.74
C ASP A 35 48.97 -12.62 -17.99
N ALA A 36 48.86 -12.03 -16.79
CA ALA A 36 47.60 -11.90 -16.05
C ALA A 36 46.59 -10.98 -16.75
N LEU A 37 47.08 -10.10 -17.64
CA LEU A 37 46.28 -9.21 -18.48
C LEU A 37 46.03 -9.79 -19.88
N LYS A 38 46.75 -10.86 -20.26
CA LYS A 38 46.63 -11.55 -21.56
C LYS A 38 45.62 -12.69 -21.55
N THR A 39 44.98 -12.98 -20.42
CA THR A 39 43.76 -13.80 -20.39
C THR A 39 42.71 -13.09 -21.22
N LYS A 40 42.63 -13.50 -22.50
CA LYS A 40 41.66 -13.06 -23.51
C LYS A 40 40.20 -13.16 -23.04
N ASP A 41 39.95 -13.85 -21.93
CA ASP A 41 38.64 -13.94 -21.31
C ASP A 41 38.39 -12.90 -20.23
N LEU A 42 39.23 -11.89 -19.97
CA LEU A 42 38.85 -10.84 -19.00
C LEU A 42 37.66 -10.03 -19.50
N GLU A 43 37.58 -9.67 -20.78
CA GLU A 43 36.37 -9.04 -21.35
C GLU A 43 35.17 -10.00 -21.39
N ASP A 44 35.38 -11.30 -21.64
CA ASP A 44 34.31 -12.32 -21.61
C ASP A 44 33.89 -12.74 -20.18
N LEU A 45 34.79 -12.66 -19.18
CA LEU A 45 34.55 -12.85 -17.75
C LEU A 45 33.93 -11.61 -17.09
N ILE A 46 34.27 -10.41 -17.57
CA ILE A 46 33.67 -9.13 -17.13
C ILE A 46 32.30 -8.94 -17.78
N ASN A 47 32.07 -9.50 -18.98
CA ASN A 47 30.75 -9.86 -19.47
C ASN A 47 30.18 -11.05 -18.66
N ILE A 48 30.13 -10.90 -17.34
CA ILE A 48 29.01 -11.45 -16.60
C ILE A 48 27.80 -10.72 -17.18
N GLN A 49 27.19 -11.30 -18.22
CA GLN A 49 25.76 -11.18 -18.36
C GLN A 49 25.24 -11.65 -17.01
N ILE A 50 24.88 -10.68 -16.15
CA ILE A 50 23.86 -10.93 -15.15
C ILE A 50 22.77 -11.55 -15.99
N ARG A 51 22.57 -12.87 -15.88
CA ARG A 51 21.46 -13.52 -16.53
C ARG A 51 20.22 -12.90 -15.91
N THR A 52 19.78 -11.77 -16.45
CA THR A 52 18.44 -11.26 -16.29
C THR A 52 17.48 -12.04 -17.17
N ASP A 53 17.97 -13.07 -17.87
CA ASP A 53 17.23 -14.16 -18.46
C ASP A 53 16.66 -15.15 -17.41
N TYR A 54 16.20 -14.60 -16.28
CA TYR A 54 14.86 -14.95 -15.80
C TYR A 54 13.83 -14.36 -16.78
N ASP A 55 13.99 -14.74 -18.06
CA ASP A 55 13.41 -14.09 -19.22
C ASP A 55 11.93 -14.49 -19.30
N LYS A 56 11.08 -13.49 -19.06
CA LYS A 56 10.05 -13.07 -20.00
C LYS A 56 8.98 -14.08 -20.45
N ASN A 57 8.64 -15.09 -19.67
CA ASN A 57 7.35 -15.79 -19.82
C ASN A 57 6.96 -16.55 -18.55
N VAL A 58 6.08 -15.98 -17.72
CA VAL A 58 4.90 -16.69 -17.17
C VAL A 58 3.85 -15.62 -16.90
N ASP A 59 2.70 -15.68 -17.54
CA ASP A 59 1.57 -14.77 -17.35
C ASP A 59 1.17 -14.62 -15.85
N GLY A 60 1.47 -13.59 -15.07
CA GLY A 60 2.32 -12.39 -15.15
C GLY A 60 2.59 -11.82 -13.73
N ALA A 61 2.09 -12.50 -12.68
CA ALA A 61 2.25 -12.15 -11.28
C ALA A 61 2.10 -13.42 -10.41
N PHE A 62 2.83 -13.49 -9.30
CA PHE A 62 2.77 -14.56 -8.31
C PHE A 62 1.81 -14.16 -7.20
N PHE A 63 0.59 -14.67 -7.29
CA PHE A 63 -0.45 -14.43 -6.28
C PHE A 63 -0.29 -15.38 -5.09
N PRO A 64 -0.72 -14.95 -3.89
CA PRO A 64 -0.90 -15.89 -2.79
C PRO A 64 -1.90 -16.98 -3.18
N ILE A 65 -1.66 -18.20 -2.69
CA ILE A 65 -2.59 -19.32 -2.85
C ILE A 65 -3.51 -19.36 -1.65
N PHE A 66 -4.81 -19.35 -1.88
CA PHE A 66 -5.77 -19.60 -0.82
C PHE A 66 -5.85 -21.11 -0.58
N ASN A 67 -5.59 -21.56 0.65
CA ASN A 67 -5.57 -22.99 0.96
C ASN A 67 -6.98 -23.57 0.86
N LEU A 68 -7.25 -24.19 -0.29
CA LEU A 68 -8.50 -24.84 -0.57
C LEU A 68 -8.41 -26.36 -0.32
N PRO A 69 -9.51 -26.96 0.17
CA PRO A 69 -9.68 -28.39 0.29
C PRO A 69 -9.63 -29.08 -1.09
N ILE A 70 -9.23 -30.36 -1.09
CA ILE A 70 -8.98 -31.14 -2.31
C ILE A 70 -10.21 -31.13 -3.23
N GLY A 71 -9.99 -30.84 -4.51
CA GLY A 71 -11.03 -30.80 -5.53
C GLY A 71 -11.75 -29.46 -5.68
N GLN A 72 -11.41 -28.45 -4.90
CA GLN A 72 -11.93 -27.09 -5.08
C GLN A 72 -11.04 -26.20 -5.93
N ASN A 73 -11.67 -25.25 -6.61
CA ASN A 73 -11.02 -24.19 -7.37
C ASN A 73 -11.43 -22.83 -6.80
N ALA A 74 -10.47 -21.92 -6.66
CA ALA A 74 -10.66 -20.57 -6.15
C ALA A 74 -11.71 -19.76 -6.93
N GLY A 75 -11.78 -19.90 -8.26
CA GLY A 75 -12.80 -19.21 -9.07
C GLY A 75 -14.22 -19.62 -8.69
N MET A 76 -14.43 -20.92 -8.49
CA MET A 76 -15.72 -21.44 -8.02
C MET A 76 -16.02 -20.95 -6.61
N ARG A 77 -15.05 -21.04 -5.69
CA ARG A 77 -15.22 -20.58 -4.30
C ARG A 77 -15.59 -19.09 -4.24
N LEU A 78 -14.89 -18.24 -4.99
CA LEU A 78 -15.16 -16.80 -5.04
C LEU A 78 -16.57 -16.53 -5.56
N LYS A 79 -17.00 -17.22 -6.63
CA LYS A 79 -18.36 -17.11 -7.16
C LYS A 79 -19.41 -17.43 -6.09
N TRP A 80 -19.24 -18.52 -5.35
CA TRP A 80 -20.15 -18.91 -4.26
C TRP A 80 -20.20 -17.89 -3.12
N GLU A 81 -19.04 -17.47 -2.60
CA GLU A 81 -18.96 -16.47 -1.52
C GLU A 81 -19.62 -15.15 -1.94
N THR A 82 -19.50 -14.78 -3.22
CA THR A 82 -20.13 -13.58 -3.77
C THR A 82 -21.66 -13.66 -3.68
N TYR A 83 -22.28 -14.75 -4.12
CA TYR A 83 -23.74 -14.88 -4.00
C TYR A 83 -24.22 -15.05 -2.57
N ILE A 84 -23.44 -15.72 -1.71
CA ILE A 84 -23.77 -15.78 -0.27
C ILE A 84 -23.75 -14.36 0.32
N GLY A 85 -22.74 -13.57 -0.02
CA GLY A 85 -22.66 -12.17 0.35
C GLY A 85 -23.85 -11.35 -0.17
N LEU A 86 -24.30 -11.63 -1.41
CA LEU A 86 -25.48 -11.00 -2.00
C LEU A 86 -26.73 -11.30 -1.17
N VAL A 87 -26.98 -12.58 -0.88
CA VAL A 87 -28.12 -13.00 -0.05
C VAL A 87 -28.05 -12.36 1.32
N ALA A 88 -26.89 -12.39 2.01
CA ALA A 88 -26.75 -11.79 3.32
C ALA A 88 -27.00 -10.27 3.32
N LYS A 89 -26.60 -9.57 2.26
CA LYS A 89 -26.84 -8.13 2.11
C LYS A 89 -28.34 -7.82 1.95
N PHE A 90 -29.05 -8.65 1.19
CA PHE A 90 -30.48 -8.49 0.90
C PHE A 90 -31.39 -9.36 1.79
N GLN A 91 -30.86 -10.06 2.78
CA GLN A 91 -31.58 -10.78 3.84
C GLN A 91 -30.71 -10.80 5.11
N PRO A 92 -30.67 -9.69 5.89
CA PRO A 92 -29.74 -9.52 7.02
C PRO A 92 -29.93 -10.52 8.16
N THR A 93 -31.05 -11.24 8.21
CA THR A 93 -31.33 -12.29 9.20
C THR A 93 -30.57 -13.59 8.93
N LEU A 94 -29.91 -13.74 7.78
CA LEU A 94 -29.05 -14.88 7.50
C LEU A 94 -27.69 -14.71 8.22
N ASP A 95 -27.50 -15.48 9.28
CA ASP A 95 -26.22 -15.58 9.97
C ASP A 95 -25.19 -16.32 9.09
N LYS A 96 -24.09 -15.62 8.78
CA LYS A 96 -22.96 -16.15 7.99
C LYS A 96 -22.24 -17.31 8.70
N THR A 97 -22.25 -17.36 10.04
CA THR A 97 -21.59 -18.43 10.81
C THR A 97 -22.28 -19.77 10.65
N ILE A 98 -23.62 -19.77 10.54
CA ILE A 98 -24.42 -20.98 10.27
C ILE A 98 -24.01 -21.63 8.94
N TRP A 99 -23.65 -20.84 7.93
CA TRP A 99 -23.17 -21.36 6.64
C TRP A 99 -21.70 -21.75 6.66
N LYS A 100 -20.84 -21.02 7.39
CA LYS A 100 -19.43 -21.39 7.59
C LYS A 100 -19.28 -22.74 8.31
N GLU A 101 -20.09 -22.99 9.35
CA GLU A 101 -20.11 -24.28 10.05
C GLU A 101 -20.82 -25.38 9.24
N LYS A 102 -21.93 -25.06 8.57
CA LYS A 102 -22.65 -25.98 7.67
C LYS A 102 -22.09 -25.95 6.24
N PHE A 103 -20.79 -25.81 6.09
CA PHE A 103 -20.11 -25.96 4.80
C PHE A 103 -19.48 -27.37 4.70
N PRO A 104 -20.26 -28.47 4.63
CA PRO A 104 -19.70 -29.79 4.40
C PRO A 104 -19.39 -29.93 2.92
N TYR A 105 -18.19 -30.44 2.63
CA TYR A 105 -17.74 -30.82 1.30
C TYR A 105 -18.73 -31.73 0.54
N GLU A 106 -19.61 -32.43 1.25
CA GLU A 106 -20.66 -33.30 0.71
C GLU A 106 -21.79 -32.52 0.02
N LYS A 107 -22.17 -31.33 0.51
CA LYS A 107 -23.16 -30.45 -0.17
C LYS A 107 -22.57 -29.74 -1.39
N LEU A 108 -21.25 -29.67 -1.50
CA LEU A 108 -20.56 -29.10 -2.65
C LEU A 108 -20.77 -29.93 -3.93
N ALA A 109 -20.89 -31.26 -3.80
CA ALA A 109 -21.22 -32.16 -4.89
C ALA A 109 -22.68 -32.00 -5.36
N GLU A 110 -23.60 -31.70 -4.44
CA GLU A 110 -24.98 -31.33 -4.80
C GLU A 110 -25.04 -29.96 -5.49
N LEU A 111 -24.23 -28.99 -5.06
CA LEU A 111 -24.13 -27.65 -5.68
C LEU A 111 -23.45 -27.65 -7.06
N GLN A 112 -22.53 -28.59 -7.32
CA GLN A 112 -21.99 -28.85 -8.67
C GLN A 112 -23.09 -29.29 -9.66
N LYS A 113 -24.14 -29.97 -9.21
CA LYS A 113 -25.32 -30.29 -10.05
C LYS A 113 -26.09 -29.02 -10.49
N TYR A 114 -26.05 -27.95 -9.70
CA TYR A 114 -26.63 -26.65 -10.04
C TYR A 114 -25.67 -25.78 -10.89
N SER A 115 -24.39 -26.15 -11.03
CA SER A 115 -23.36 -25.34 -11.71
C SER A 115 -23.42 -25.36 -13.24
N LYS A 116 -24.46 -25.94 -13.85
CA LYS A 116 -24.79 -25.69 -15.27
C LYS A 116 -26.01 -24.77 -15.47
N ASN A 117 -26.82 -24.55 -14.43
CA ASN A 117 -28.10 -23.84 -14.53
C ASN A 117 -28.38 -22.89 -13.35
N LEU A 118 -27.36 -22.37 -12.67
CA LEU A 118 -27.53 -21.25 -11.74
C LEU A 118 -27.82 -19.98 -12.55
N GLN A 119 -29.04 -19.88 -13.08
CA GLN A 119 -29.73 -18.61 -13.06
C GLN A 119 -30.11 -18.39 -11.59
N PRO A 120 -29.61 -17.35 -10.92
CA PRO A 120 -30.06 -17.06 -9.57
C PRO A 120 -31.58 -16.99 -9.60
N ASP A 121 -32.23 -17.81 -8.76
CA ASP A 121 -33.67 -17.81 -8.60
C ASP A 121 -34.05 -16.49 -7.91
N VAL A 122 -34.28 -15.49 -8.76
CA VAL A 122 -34.61 -14.12 -8.35
C VAL A 122 -35.86 -14.09 -7.49
N ASP A 123 -36.76 -15.06 -7.65
CA ASP A 123 -38.02 -15.15 -6.91
C ASP A 123 -37.78 -15.50 -5.43
N ASN A 124 -36.70 -16.24 -5.13
CA ASN A 124 -36.32 -16.59 -3.76
C ASN A 124 -35.39 -15.57 -3.08
N LEU A 125 -34.86 -14.60 -3.82
CA LEU A 125 -34.16 -13.42 -3.27
C LEU A 125 -35.15 -12.36 -2.72
N LEU A 126 -36.45 -12.50 -3.01
CA LEU A 126 -37.52 -11.55 -2.65
C LEU A 126 -37.94 -11.68 -1.17
N GLY A 127 -37.06 -11.25 -0.27
CA GLY A 127 -37.40 -10.98 1.14
C GLY A 127 -37.57 -9.49 1.47
N TYR A 128 -37.40 -8.60 0.48
CA TYR A 128 -37.45 -7.15 0.62
C TYR A 128 -38.73 -6.58 0.01
N ASP A 129 -39.15 -5.43 0.55
CA ASP A 129 -40.26 -4.65 0.02
C ASP A 129 -39.99 -4.26 -1.45
N GLN A 130 -40.95 -4.54 -2.34
CA GLN A 130 -40.86 -4.22 -3.78
C GLN A 130 -40.50 -2.74 -4.01
N GLU A 131 -40.91 -1.85 -3.10
CA GLU A 131 -40.65 -0.42 -3.17
C GLU A 131 -39.15 -0.04 -3.03
N TYR A 132 -38.33 -0.88 -2.40
CA TYR A 132 -36.87 -0.67 -2.28
C TYR A 132 -36.15 -1.02 -3.60
N PHE A 133 -36.60 -2.06 -4.31
CA PHE A 133 -36.00 -2.49 -5.58
C PHE A 133 -36.39 -1.56 -6.74
N ASP A 134 -37.58 -0.98 -6.71
CA ASP A 134 -38.11 -0.14 -7.79
C ASP A 134 -37.56 1.29 -7.78
N LYS A 135 -37.09 1.80 -6.63
CA LYS A 135 -36.73 3.23 -6.48
C LYS A 135 -35.32 3.61 -6.94
N THR A 136 -34.35 2.69 -7.02
CA THR A 136 -32.94 3.11 -7.28
C THR A 136 -32.09 2.12 -8.11
N ASN A 137 -32.08 0.82 -7.82
CA ASN A 137 -31.35 -0.18 -8.63
C ASN A 137 -31.98 -1.59 -8.47
N PRO A 138 -32.61 -2.15 -9.52
CA PRO A 138 -33.21 -3.48 -9.42
C PRO A 138 -32.14 -4.56 -9.21
N ILE A 139 -32.50 -5.66 -8.55
CA ILE A 139 -31.59 -6.78 -8.26
C ILE A 139 -30.92 -7.36 -9.52
N SER A 140 -31.58 -7.25 -10.67
CA SER A 140 -31.04 -7.60 -11.98
C SER A 140 -29.75 -6.85 -12.31
N LYS A 141 -29.62 -5.57 -11.94
CA LYS A 141 -28.38 -4.80 -12.14
C LYS A 141 -27.25 -5.27 -11.24
N TYR A 142 -27.55 -5.72 -10.02
CA TYR A 142 -26.54 -6.32 -9.14
C TYR A 142 -26.03 -7.63 -9.70
N ILE A 143 -26.93 -8.50 -10.17
CA ILE A 143 -26.57 -9.78 -10.78
C ILE A 143 -25.72 -9.54 -12.05
N GLU A 144 -26.16 -8.65 -12.93
CA GLU A 144 -25.42 -8.28 -14.15
C GLU A 144 -24.00 -7.81 -13.81
N ARG A 145 -23.86 -6.92 -12.83
CA ARG A 145 -22.56 -6.43 -12.36
C ARG A 145 -21.71 -7.54 -11.75
N ILE A 146 -22.30 -8.45 -10.97
CA ILE A 146 -21.60 -9.59 -10.36
C ILE A 146 -21.05 -10.54 -11.41
N GLU A 147 -21.87 -10.97 -12.39
CA GLU A 147 -21.39 -11.86 -13.45
C GLU A 147 -20.25 -11.21 -14.24
N TYR A 148 -20.42 -9.95 -14.62
CA TYR A 148 -19.40 -9.20 -15.34
C TYR A 148 -18.07 -9.13 -14.58
N GLU A 149 -18.11 -8.76 -13.29
CA GLU A 149 -16.90 -8.69 -12.46
C GLU A 149 -16.28 -10.08 -12.26
N LEU A 150 -17.07 -11.11 -11.95
CA LEU A 150 -16.58 -12.47 -11.75
C LEU A 150 -15.93 -13.03 -13.00
N ASP A 151 -16.51 -12.83 -14.18
CA ASP A 151 -15.95 -13.29 -15.45
C ASP A 151 -14.57 -12.69 -15.69
N ILE A 152 -14.39 -11.39 -15.40
CA ILE A 152 -13.09 -10.73 -15.53
C ILE A 152 -12.09 -11.22 -14.48
N ILE A 153 -12.51 -11.33 -13.21
CA ILE A 153 -11.63 -11.74 -12.11
C ILE A 153 -11.14 -13.18 -12.33
N ILE A 154 -12.05 -14.09 -12.71
CA ILE A 154 -11.76 -15.50 -12.94
C ILE A 154 -10.91 -15.68 -14.19
N SER A 155 -11.25 -15.02 -15.31
CA SER A 155 -10.47 -15.13 -16.55
C SER A 155 -9.03 -14.61 -16.41
N LYS A 156 -8.80 -13.65 -15.52
CA LYS A 156 -7.47 -13.13 -15.20
C LYS A 156 -6.69 -13.95 -14.16
N GLY A 157 -7.30 -14.95 -13.54
CA GLY A 157 -6.64 -15.77 -12.52
C GLY A 157 -6.46 -15.08 -11.16
N TYR A 158 -7.31 -14.09 -10.84
CA TYR A 158 -7.28 -13.38 -9.55
C TYR A 158 -8.20 -13.92 -8.44
N PRO A 159 -8.90 -15.08 -8.53
CA PRO A 159 -9.77 -15.52 -7.43
C PRO A 159 -9.07 -15.71 -6.09
N ASP A 160 -7.90 -16.37 -6.05
CA ASP A 160 -7.16 -16.58 -4.79
C ASP A 160 -6.80 -15.26 -4.12
N TYR A 161 -6.41 -14.26 -4.91
CA TYR A 161 -6.10 -12.93 -4.42
C TYR A 161 -7.28 -12.25 -3.70
N PHE A 162 -8.48 -12.34 -4.27
CA PHE A 162 -9.70 -11.82 -3.64
C PHE A 162 -10.04 -12.61 -2.37
N LEU A 163 -9.92 -13.94 -2.40
CA LEU A 163 -10.22 -14.78 -1.23
C LEU A 163 -9.26 -14.51 -0.07
N VAL A 164 -7.96 -14.33 -0.34
CA VAL A 164 -6.96 -13.98 0.66
C VAL A 164 -7.27 -12.64 1.30
N PHE A 165 -7.59 -11.61 0.51
CA PHE A 165 -7.99 -10.31 1.06
C PHE A 165 -9.31 -10.36 1.84
N GLY A 166 -10.32 -11.05 1.30
CA GLY A 166 -11.61 -11.23 1.97
C GLY A 166 -11.47 -11.95 3.31
N ASP A 167 -10.56 -12.92 3.38
CA ASP A 167 -10.20 -13.64 4.60
C ASP A 167 -9.52 -12.75 5.64
N ILE A 168 -8.52 -11.95 5.24
CA ILE A 168 -7.84 -10.99 6.12
C ILE A 168 -8.84 -9.98 6.68
N MET A 169 -9.68 -9.39 5.82
CA MET A 169 -10.69 -8.44 6.25
C MET A 169 -11.76 -9.08 7.14
N SER A 170 -12.08 -10.36 6.93
CA SER A 170 -13.01 -11.10 7.77
C SER A 170 -12.44 -11.39 9.14
N PHE A 171 -11.18 -11.80 9.22
CA PHE A 171 -10.47 -11.94 10.49
C PHE A 171 -10.51 -10.62 11.29
N CYS A 172 -10.23 -9.50 10.64
CA CYS A 172 -10.29 -8.19 11.31
C CYS A 172 -11.68 -7.89 11.87
N ARG A 173 -12.75 -8.09 11.09
CA ARG A 173 -14.13 -7.88 11.57
C ARG A 173 -14.51 -8.81 12.72
N ASP A 174 -14.22 -10.10 12.58
CA ASP A 174 -14.54 -11.13 13.58
C ASP A 174 -13.82 -10.87 14.91
N ASN A 175 -12.69 -10.13 14.88
CA ASN A 175 -11.91 -9.73 16.05
C ASN A 175 -12.06 -8.24 16.42
N GLU A 176 -13.06 -7.55 15.88
CA GLU A 176 -13.36 -6.13 16.16
C GLU A 176 -12.17 -5.17 15.90
N ILE A 177 -11.32 -5.50 14.92
CA ILE A 177 -10.26 -4.62 14.42
C ILE A 177 -10.89 -3.66 13.40
N VAL A 178 -10.85 -2.37 13.69
CA VAL A 178 -11.35 -1.34 12.78
C VAL A 178 -10.46 -1.28 11.54
N ILE A 179 -11.09 -1.46 10.38
CA ILE A 179 -10.45 -1.50 9.07
C ILE A 179 -11.14 -0.58 8.08
N ASN A 180 -10.42 -0.19 7.03
CA ASN A 180 -10.96 0.46 5.85
C ASN A 180 -10.18 -0.01 4.61
N THR A 181 -10.77 0.13 3.43
CA THR A 181 -10.11 -0.19 2.16
C THR A 181 -10.03 1.05 1.31
N ARG A 182 -8.86 1.34 0.72
CA ARG A 182 -8.62 2.56 -0.05
C ARG A 182 -8.50 2.30 -1.54
N GLY A 183 -8.46 3.41 -2.26
CA GLY A 183 -8.18 3.43 -3.69
C GLY A 183 -9.34 2.84 -4.48
N SER A 184 -8.98 2.20 -5.59
CA SER A 184 -9.97 1.74 -6.55
C SER A 184 -10.73 0.49 -6.11
N ALA A 185 -10.29 -0.24 -5.09
CA ALA A 185 -10.95 -1.46 -4.61
C ALA A 185 -12.43 -1.27 -4.24
N ALA A 186 -12.85 -0.05 -3.88
CA ALA A 186 -14.24 0.32 -3.66
C ALA A 186 -15.15 0.22 -4.90
N GLY A 187 -14.57 0.11 -6.11
CA GLY A 187 -15.32 -0.06 -7.35
C GLY A 187 -15.79 -1.49 -7.63
N SER A 188 -15.42 -2.47 -6.81
CA SER A 188 -15.81 -3.87 -7.00
C SER A 188 -16.98 -4.28 -6.12
N LEU A 189 -18.08 -4.69 -6.76
CA LEU A 189 -19.22 -5.30 -6.10
C LEU A 189 -18.86 -6.70 -5.58
N VAL A 190 -18.07 -7.47 -6.33
CA VAL A 190 -17.51 -8.74 -5.84
C VAL A 190 -16.68 -8.51 -4.58
N GLY A 191 -15.86 -7.46 -4.56
CA GLY A 191 -15.09 -7.05 -3.39
C GLY A 191 -15.97 -6.70 -2.18
N LEU A 192 -17.09 -5.98 -2.38
CA LEU A 192 -18.04 -5.67 -1.31
C LEU A 192 -18.65 -6.96 -0.71
N LEU A 193 -19.12 -7.86 -1.57
CA LEU A 193 -19.83 -9.07 -1.16
C LEU A 193 -18.89 -10.11 -0.53
N ASN A 194 -17.63 -10.13 -0.94
CA ASN A 194 -16.55 -10.89 -0.28
C ASN A 194 -15.90 -10.12 0.87
N SER A 195 -16.53 -9.02 1.28
CA SER A 195 -16.18 -8.27 2.48
C SER A 195 -14.73 -7.72 2.46
N ILE A 196 -14.22 -7.41 1.26
CA ILE A 196 -12.96 -6.72 1.02
C ILE A 196 -13.13 -5.21 1.19
N ASN A 197 -14.25 -4.66 0.74
CA ASN A 197 -14.60 -3.25 0.90
C ASN A 197 -15.99 -3.13 1.56
N ILE A 198 -16.37 -1.92 1.95
CA ILE A 198 -17.63 -1.64 2.67
C ILE A 198 -18.60 -0.76 1.88
N LEU A 199 -18.20 -0.28 0.70
CA LEU A 199 -18.97 0.68 -0.09
C LEU A 199 -19.75 -0.03 -1.19
N ASP A 200 -20.99 0.41 -1.41
CA ASP A 200 -21.79 -0.05 -2.55
C ASP A 200 -21.43 0.71 -3.84
N PRO A 201 -20.74 0.07 -4.81
CA PRO A 201 -20.30 0.76 -6.01
C PRO A 201 -21.47 1.16 -6.92
N LEU A 202 -22.62 0.46 -6.86
CA LEU A 202 -23.79 0.82 -7.66
C LEU A 202 -24.53 2.02 -7.07
N MET A 203 -24.56 2.15 -5.74
CA MET A 203 -25.14 3.31 -5.06
C MET A 203 -24.35 4.60 -5.34
N TYR A 204 -23.01 4.52 -5.36
CA TYR A 204 -22.13 5.67 -5.58
C TYR A 204 -21.62 5.81 -7.02
N ILE A 205 -22.14 4.99 -7.95
CA ILE A 205 -21.80 5.02 -9.38
C ILE A 205 -20.28 4.92 -9.61
N ILE A 206 -19.64 4.01 -8.87
CA ILE A 206 -18.19 3.77 -8.95
C ILE A 206 -17.91 2.70 -10.01
N PRO A 207 -17.13 3.01 -11.07
CA PRO A 207 -16.86 2.06 -12.14
C PRO A 207 -15.89 0.95 -11.69
N PHE A 208 -16.17 -0.28 -12.11
CA PHE A 208 -15.30 -1.44 -11.84
C PHE A 208 -13.96 -1.32 -12.56
N GLU A 209 -13.97 -0.77 -13.76
CA GLU A 209 -12.82 -0.66 -14.65
C GLU A 209 -11.73 0.24 -14.06
N ARG A 210 -12.10 1.13 -13.13
CA ARG A 210 -11.12 1.94 -12.37
C ARG A 210 -10.30 1.09 -11.41
N PHE A 211 -10.87 -0.02 -10.94
CA PHE A 211 -10.21 -1.05 -10.14
C PHE A 211 -9.51 -2.06 -11.02
N LEU A 212 -10.28 -2.77 -11.84
CA LEU A 212 -9.79 -3.83 -12.69
C LEU A 212 -10.27 -3.60 -14.12
N ASN A 213 -9.40 -2.98 -14.92
CA ASN A 213 -9.65 -2.82 -16.35
C ASN A 213 -9.38 -4.14 -17.08
N PRO A 214 -10.33 -4.68 -17.88
CA PRO A 214 -10.13 -5.90 -18.66
C PRO A 214 -8.89 -5.86 -19.56
N LEU A 215 -8.59 -4.70 -20.14
CA LEU A 215 -7.48 -4.51 -21.09
C LEU A 215 -6.12 -4.27 -20.42
N ARG A 216 -6.08 -4.05 -19.09
CA ARG A 216 -4.83 -3.81 -18.37
C ARG A 216 -4.17 -5.14 -17.98
N PRO A 217 -2.88 -5.37 -18.30
CA PRO A 217 -2.22 -6.64 -18.00
C PRO A 217 -1.82 -6.81 -16.53
N SER A 218 -1.78 -5.72 -15.75
CA SER A 218 -1.33 -5.78 -14.35
C SER A 218 -2.44 -6.20 -13.37
N PRO A 219 -2.09 -6.84 -12.23
CA PRO A 219 -3.01 -7.04 -11.11
C PRO A 219 -3.61 -5.73 -10.59
N PRO A 220 -4.78 -5.80 -9.93
CA PRO A 220 -5.32 -4.68 -9.18
C PRO A 220 -4.68 -4.59 -7.78
N ASP A 221 -4.36 -3.38 -7.33
CA ASP A 221 -3.92 -3.13 -5.96
C ASP A 221 -5.12 -3.05 -5.01
N ILE A 222 -5.11 -3.83 -3.94
CA ILE A 222 -6.06 -3.72 -2.82
C ILE A 222 -5.28 -3.23 -1.60
N ASP A 223 -5.53 -1.98 -1.21
CA ASP A 223 -4.82 -1.36 -0.08
C ASP A 223 -5.74 -1.34 1.15
N GLY A 224 -5.30 -2.03 2.21
CA GLY A 224 -6.02 -2.08 3.49
C GLY A 224 -5.44 -1.10 4.51
N ASP A 225 -6.34 -0.39 5.18
CA ASP A 225 -6.05 0.40 6.36
C ASP A 225 -6.53 -0.34 7.60
N PHE A 226 -5.68 -0.38 8.61
CA PHE A 226 -5.91 -1.10 9.85
C PHE A 226 -5.65 -0.16 11.02
N ALA A 227 -6.35 -0.36 12.13
CA ALA A 227 -5.99 0.27 13.41
C ALA A 227 -4.49 0.04 13.70
N ASP A 228 -3.72 1.12 13.92
CA ASP A 228 -2.26 1.06 14.04
C ASP A 228 -1.80 0.26 15.26
N ASP A 229 -2.49 0.42 16.38
CA ASP A 229 -2.34 -0.34 17.63
C ASP A 229 -2.65 -1.84 17.52
N ARG A 230 -3.42 -2.27 16.52
CA ARG A 230 -3.78 -3.70 16.30
C ARG A 230 -3.21 -4.29 15.01
N ARG A 231 -2.38 -3.55 14.28
CA ARG A 231 -1.77 -3.98 13.00
C ARG A 231 -0.94 -5.26 13.14
N GLU A 232 -0.20 -5.41 14.23
CA GLU A 232 0.65 -6.59 14.46
C GLU A 232 -0.17 -7.87 14.59
N GLU A 233 -1.38 -7.81 15.16
CA GLU A 233 -2.28 -8.95 15.26
C GLU A 233 -2.65 -9.49 13.88
N VAL A 234 -2.91 -8.59 12.93
CA VAL A 234 -3.24 -8.93 11.54
C VAL A 234 -2.04 -9.59 10.83
N ILE A 235 -0.85 -9.03 11.01
CA ILE A 235 0.38 -9.61 10.43
C ILE A 235 0.67 -10.99 11.01
N ASN A 236 0.47 -11.16 12.32
CA ASN A 236 0.63 -12.44 13.00
C ASN A 236 -0.38 -13.48 12.47
N TYR A 237 -1.64 -13.09 12.30
CA TYR A 237 -2.66 -13.94 11.68
C TYR A 237 -2.25 -14.37 10.27
N ILE A 238 -1.86 -13.43 9.41
CA ILE A 238 -1.41 -13.71 8.05
C ILE A 238 -0.23 -14.69 8.06
N THR A 239 0.77 -14.43 8.90
CA THR A 239 1.98 -15.27 9.01
C THR A 239 1.65 -16.68 9.47
N GLN A 240 0.74 -16.84 10.44
CA GLN A 240 0.32 -18.15 10.94
C GLN A 240 -0.51 -18.91 9.92
N LYS A 241 -1.43 -18.23 9.23
CA LYS A 241 -2.38 -18.85 8.30
C LYS A 241 -1.76 -19.23 6.97
N TYR A 242 -0.93 -18.35 6.40
CA TYR A 242 -0.36 -18.54 5.06
C TYR A 242 1.06 -19.11 5.09
N GLY A 243 1.68 -19.20 6.27
CA GLY A 243 2.96 -19.86 6.49
C GLY A 243 4.11 -18.89 6.69
N LYS A 244 4.89 -19.11 7.76
CA LYS A 244 6.02 -18.24 8.13
C LYS A 244 7.14 -18.19 7.08
N ASP A 245 7.28 -19.23 6.27
CA ASP A 245 8.24 -19.32 5.17
C ASP A 245 7.72 -18.68 3.87
N LYS A 246 6.42 -18.36 3.80
CA LYS A 246 5.75 -17.77 2.62
C LYS A 246 5.42 -16.29 2.77
N VAL A 247 5.50 -15.77 4.00
CA VAL A 247 5.15 -14.38 4.34
C VAL A 247 6.39 -13.61 4.77
N CYS A 248 6.62 -12.44 4.18
CA CYS A 248 7.64 -11.50 4.67
C CYS A 248 7.27 -10.04 4.39
N GLN A 249 7.86 -9.11 5.14
CA GLN A 249 7.73 -7.68 4.86
C GLN A 249 8.65 -7.24 3.73
N ILE A 250 8.34 -6.11 3.10
CA ILE A 250 9.16 -5.49 2.07
C ILE A 250 10.18 -4.57 2.74
N ILE A 251 11.45 -4.60 2.30
CA ILE A 251 12.45 -3.65 2.79
C ILE A 251 12.25 -2.27 2.14
N THR A 252 12.57 -1.23 2.88
CA THR A 252 12.70 0.12 2.35
C THR A 252 14.10 0.65 2.64
N PHE A 253 14.61 1.46 1.72
CA PHE A 253 15.93 2.06 1.85
C PHE A 253 15.81 3.56 2.01
N GLY A 254 16.21 4.07 3.18
CA GLY A 254 16.35 5.49 3.40
C GLY A 254 17.54 6.03 2.60
N THR A 255 17.31 7.00 1.72
CA THR A 255 18.37 7.66 0.95
C THR A 255 18.92 8.88 1.67
N MET A 256 20.17 9.25 1.38
CA MET A 256 20.79 10.46 1.91
C MET A 256 20.14 11.72 1.32
N LEU A 257 19.32 12.41 2.12
CA LEU A 257 18.67 13.67 1.74
C LEU A 257 19.65 14.86 1.86
N PRO A 258 19.51 15.94 1.06
CA PRO A 258 20.46 17.04 1.01
C PRO A 258 20.78 17.68 2.37
N ARG A 259 19.76 17.94 3.19
CA ARG A 259 19.96 18.49 4.55
C ARG A 259 20.77 17.56 5.46
N ALA A 260 20.50 16.25 5.38
CA ALA A 260 21.22 15.24 6.15
C ALA A 260 22.66 15.08 5.64
N ALA A 261 22.85 15.09 4.31
CA ALA A 261 24.14 15.02 3.66
C ALA A 261 25.07 16.15 4.13
N VAL A 262 24.59 17.40 4.17
CA VAL A 262 25.37 18.55 4.67
C VAL A 262 25.82 18.35 6.11
N ARG A 263 24.92 17.91 7.00
CA ARG A 263 25.24 17.69 8.42
C ARG A 263 26.25 16.54 8.60
N ASP A 264 26.05 15.44 7.89
CA ASP A 264 26.92 14.27 7.99
C ASP A 264 28.32 14.53 7.43
N VAL A 265 28.42 15.22 6.28
CA VAL A 265 29.69 15.64 5.69
C VAL A 265 30.40 16.64 6.60
N GLY A 266 29.69 17.67 7.08
CA GLY A 266 30.28 18.66 7.98
C GLY A 266 30.84 18.03 9.26
N ARG A 267 30.10 17.09 9.86
CA ARG A 267 30.57 16.30 11.02
C ARG A 267 31.82 15.48 10.67
N ALA A 268 31.83 14.81 9.52
CA ALA A 268 33.00 14.04 9.07
C ALA A 268 34.22 14.95 8.83
N LEU A 269 34.03 16.18 8.33
CA LEU A 269 35.09 17.16 8.15
C LEU A 269 35.54 17.83 9.46
N GLY A 270 34.83 17.63 10.57
CA GLY A 270 35.12 18.26 11.85
C GLY A 270 34.61 19.70 11.98
N VAL A 271 33.68 20.12 11.12
CA VAL A 271 33.03 21.44 11.16
C VAL A 271 32.03 21.51 12.30
N SER A 272 31.86 22.69 12.91
CA SER A 272 30.93 22.88 14.02
C SER A 272 29.47 22.54 13.63
N TYR A 273 28.74 21.91 14.57
CA TYR A 273 27.34 21.55 14.38
C TYR A 273 26.47 22.77 14.02
N ASN A 274 26.69 23.90 14.69
CA ASN A 274 25.92 25.13 14.46
C ASN A 274 26.05 25.65 13.03
N LYS A 275 27.26 25.61 12.45
CA LYS A 275 27.46 26.02 11.04
C LYS A 275 26.75 25.05 10.09
N CYS A 276 26.88 23.74 10.33
CA CYS A 276 26.23 22.72 9.51
C CYS A 276 24.70 22.81 9.57
N ASP A 277 24.13 23.06 10.75
CA ASP A 277 22.68 23.20 10.90
C ASP A 277 22.15 24.45 10.18
N LYS A 278 22.83 25.59 10.32
CA LYS A 278 22.50 26.82 9.57
C LYS A 278 22.54 26.56 8.06
N LEU A 279 23.62 25.97 7.55
CA LEU A 279 23.76 25.65 6.13
C LEU A 279 22.66 24.69 5.66
N SER A 280 22.32 23.67 6.45
CA SER A 280 21.25 22.73 6.11
C SER A 280 19.87 23.38 6.02
N LYS A 281 19.59 24.40 6.84
CA LYS A 281 18.30 25.11 6.85
C LYS A 281 18.10 25.99 5.60
N LEU A 282 19.19 26.45 4.97
CA LEU A 282 19.15 27.19 3.70
C LEU A 282 18.68 26.36 2.51
N ILE A 283 18.72 25.02 2.63
CA ILE A 283 18.20 24.10 1.62
C ILE A 283 16.67 24.07 1.74
N PRO A 284 15.91 24.56 0.76
CA PRO A 284 14.44 24.52 0.81
C PRO A 284 13.92 23.08 0.79
N ILE A 285 12.70 22.89 1.29
CA ILE A 285 12.00 21.61 1.18
C ILE A 285 11.15 21.67 -0.08
N ALA A 286 11.30 20.69 -0.96
CA ALA A 286 10.52 20.62 -2.19
C ALA A 286 9.01 20.42 -1.87
N PRO A 287 8.11 21.01 -2.67
CA PRO A 287 6.68 20.79 -2.52
C PRO A 287 6.31 19.31 -2.74
N GLN A 288 5.15 18.91 -2.23
CA GLN A 288 4.67 17.52 -2.28
C GLN A 288 4.71 16.97 -3.72
N GLY A 289 5.27 15.77 -3.89
CA GLY A 289 5.47 15.14 -5.19
C GLY A 289 6.81 15.46 -5.89
N LYS A 290 7.62 16.39 -5.37
CA LYS A 290 8.98 16.65 -5.86
C LYS A 290 10.03 16.19 -4.85
N LYS A 291 11.14 15.64 -5.33
CA LYS A 291 12.29 15.28 -4.50
C LYS A 291 13.17 16.52 -4.26
N THR A 292 13.50 16.78 -2.99
CA THR A 292 14.52 17.77 -2.64
C THR A 292 15.88 17.28 -3.12
N THR A 293 16.48 17.98 -4.07
CA THR A 293 17.84 17.73 -4.56
C THR A 293 18.69 18.98 -4.43
N PHE A 294 20.01 18.85 -4.34
CA PHE A 294 20.94 20.00 -4.36
C PHE A 294 20.79 20.82 -5.64
N LYS A 295 20.63 20.17 -6.80
CA LYS A 295 20.39 20.85 -8.08
C LYS A 295 19.17 21.77 -8.01
N TRP A 296 18.05 21.25 -7.52
CA TRP A 296 16.82 22.03 -7.36
C TRP A 296 16.95 23.12 -6.28
N ALA A 297 17.57 22.80 -5.15
CA ALA A 297 17.78 23.72 -4.05
C ALA A 297 18.61 24.95 -4.47
N MET A 298 19.69 24.73 -5.23
CA MET A 298 20.56 25.79 -5.76
C MET A 298 19.88 26.69 -6.79
N GLN A 299 18.90 26.16 -7.53
CA GLN A 299 18.10 26.94 -8.48
C GLN A 299 17.04 27.79 -7.77
N THR A 300 16.54 27.32 -6.63
CA THR A 300 15.39 27.93 -5.94
C THR A 300 15.82 28.91 -4.85
N SER A 301 16.89 28.60 -4.11
CA SER A 301 17.36 29.41 -2.98
C SER A 301 18.55 30.28 -3.38
N LYS A 302 18.30 31.59 -3.57
CA LYS A 302 19.37 32.58 -3.84
C LYS A 302 20.38 32.66 -2.69
N GLU A 303 19.91 32.54 -1.46
CA GLU A 303 20.75 32.61 -0.26
C GLU A 303 21.71 31.41 -0.18
N LEU A 304 21.22 30.19 -0.40
CA LEU A 304 22.07 29.00 -0.46
C LEU A 304 23.17 29.15 -1.50
N LYS A 305 22.83 29.66 -2.70
CA LYS A 305 23.79 29.90 -3.78
C LYS A 305 24.84 30.93 -3.40
N GLN A 306 24.45 32.04 -2.77
CA GLN A 306 25.38 33.07 -2.31
C GLN A 306 26.37 32.53 -1.26
N VAL A 307 25.89 31.72 -0.31
CA VAL A 307 26.76 31.10 0.71
C VAL A 307 27.70 30.10 0.05
N TYR A 308 27.21 29.29 -0.89
CA TYR A 308 28.02 28.35 -1.67
C TYR A 308 29.12 29.02 -2.50
N ASP A 309 28.85 30.22 -3.06
CA ASP A 309 29.81 30.96 -3.89
C ASP A 309 30.83 31.75 -3.06
N ARG A 310 30.52 32.13 -1.81
CA ARG A 310 31.33 33.04 -0.98
C ARG A 310 32.09 32.37 0.16
N ASP A 311 31.58 31.28 0.73
CA ASP A 311 32.19 30.57 1.86
C ASP A 311 32.84 29.26 1.37
N GLU A 312 34.17 29.22 1.35
CA GLU A 312 34.94 28.05 0.89
C GLU A 312 34.63 26.78 1.69
N GLU A 313 34.37 26.89 2.99
CA GLU A 313 34.05 25.73 3.83
C GLU A 313 32.65 25.21 3.50
N ALA A 314 31.68 26.11 3.29
CA ALA A 314 30.34 25.73 2.84
C ALA A 314 30.37 25.11 1.43
N ASN A 315 31.17 25.67 0.52
CA ASN A 315 31.40 25.13 -0.81
C ASN A 315 31.93 23.69 -0.75
N ARG A 316 32.97 23.46 0.06
CA ARG A 316 33.57 22.13 0.27
C ARG A 316 32.58 21.12 0.84
N ILE A 317 31.80 21.51 1.85
CA ILE A 317 30.76 20.64 2.44
C ILE A 317 29.75 20.26 1.39
N ILE A 318 29.21 21.23 0.64
CA ILE A 318 28.15 21.00 -0.34
C ILE A 318 28.66 20.12 -1.49
N ASN A 319 29.85 20.38 -2.01
CA ASN A 319 30.41 19.58 -3.11
C ASN A 319 30.60 18.11 -2.73
N LEU A 320 31.03 17.84 -1.49
CA LEU A 320 31.10 16.47 -0.98
C LEU A 320 29.71 15.88 -0.69
N ALA A 321 28.77 16.69 -0.20
CA ALA A 321 27.40 16.28 0.06
C ALA A 321 26.64 15.89 -1.21
N ILE A 322 26.87 16.60 -2.33
CA ILE A 322 26.33 16.27 -3.65
C ILE A 322 26.78 14.88 -4.10
N LYS A 323 28.06 14.52 -3.88
CA LYS A 323 28.60 13.20 -4.28
C LYS A 323 27.96 12.01 -3.56
N ILE A 324 27.36 12.24 -2.40
CA ILE A 324 26.70 11.19 -1.59
C ILE A 324 25.18 11.35 -1.55
N GLU A 325 24.64 12.35 -2.26
CA GLU A 325 23.20 12.56 -2.39
C GLU A 325 22.55 11.30 -2.99
N ALA A 326 21.35 10.97 -2.50
CA ALA A 326 20.57 9.83 -2.96
C ALA A 326 21.19 8.43 -2.72
N ASN A 327 22.42 8.32 -2.23
CA ASN A 327 22.98 7.04 -1.80
C ASN A 327 22.14 6.43 -0.67
N TYR A 328 22.02 5.10 -0.66
CA TYR A 328 21.34 4.37 0.41
C TYR A 328 22.10 4.55 1.74
N ARG A 329 21.36 4.84 2.80
CA ARG A 329 21.89 5.17 4.13
C ARG A 329 21.61 4.08 5.15
N HIS A 330 20.39 3.59 5.18
CA HIS A 330 19.96 2.51 6.06
C HIS A 330 18.87 1.70 5.38
N ALA A 331 18.81 0.42 5.75
CA ALA A 331 17.69 -0.46 5.48
C ALA A 331 16.72 -0.39 6.65
N SER A 332 15.43 -0.36 6.37
CA SER A 332 14.36 -0.43 7.35
C SER A 332 13.21 -1.23 6.76
N SER A 333 12.25 -1.64 7.59
CA SER A 333 11.06 -2.36 7.12
C SER A 333 10.02 -1.38 6.56
N HIS A 334 9.35 -1.77 5.47
CA HIS A 334 8.29 -0.95 4.89
C HIS A 334 7.11 -0.89 5.86
N ALA A 335 6.66 0.33 6.18
CA ALA A 335 5.61 0.56 7.18
C ALA A 335 4.25 -0.09 6.84
N ALA A 336 4.04 -0.50 5.58
CA ALA A 336 2.80 -1.14 5.14
C ALA A 336 3.01 -2.45 4.36
N GLY A 337 4.18 -2.67 3.78
CA GLY A 337 4.33 -3.56 2.63
C GLY A 337 4.60 -4.98 3.10
N LEU A 338 3.66 -5.88 2.82
CA LEU A 338 3.77 -7.31 3.07
C LEU A 338 3.66 -8.07 1.76
N ILE A 339 4.33 -9.21 1.64
CA ILE A 339 4.11 -10.16 0.54
C ILE A 339 3.72 -11.52 1.09
N ILE A 340 2.84 -12.20 0.36
CA ILE A 340 2.50 -13.60 0.56
C ILE A 340 2.80 -14.31 -0.76
N THR A 341 3.76 -15.22 -0.71
CA THR A 341 4.23 -15.96 -1.89
C THR A 341 3.50 -17.30 -2.05
N PRO A 342 3.36 -17.84 -3.28
CA PRO A 342 2.75 -19.15 -3.51
C PRO A 342 3.49 -20.30 -2.80
N THR A 343 4.83 -20.27 -2.91
CA THR A 343 5.78 -21.22 -2.30
C THR A 343 6.63 -20.52 -1.25
N LYS A 344 7.91 -20.89 -1.07
CA LYS A 344 8.77 -20.26 -0.09
C LYS A 344 9.22 -18.90 -0.60
N THR A 345 9.29 -17.92 0.28
CA THR A 345 9.81 -16.57 -0.03
C THR A 345 11.23 -16.62 -0.62
N THR A 346 12.06 -17.57 -0.18
CA THR A 346 13.42 -17.81 -0.70
C THR A 346 13.47 -18.23 -2.17
N ASP A 347 12.36 -18.73 -2.74
CA ASP A 347 12.29 -19.09 -4.15
C ASP A 347 12.25 -17.83 -5.05
N TYR A 348 11.92 -16.66 -4.47
CA TYR A 348 11.71 -15.40 -5.20
C TYR A 348 12.67 -14.27 -4.80
N THR A 349 13.10 -14.22 -3.53
CA THR A 349 13.91 -13.12 -3.02
C THR A 349 14.81 -13.54 -1.85
N SER A 350 15.94 -12.86 -1.68
CA SER A 350 16.79 -13.01 -0.50
C SER A 350 16.15 -12.36 0.71
N LEU A 351 16.42 -12.91 1.89
CA LEU A 351 15.78 -12.53 3.13
C LEU A 351 16.78 -11.89 4.11
N GLN A 352 16.27 -11.02 4.97
CA GLN A 352 16.97 -10.40 6.06
C GLN A 352 16.13 -10.52 7.34
N TRP A 353 16.80 -10.74 8.47
CA TRP A 353 16.17 -10.62 9.78
C TRP A 353 16.15 -9.16 10.22
N ASP A 354 14.97 -8.62 10.50
CA ASP A 354 14.81 -7.35 11.19
C ASP A 354 14.77 -7.61 12.70
N SER A 355 15.83 -7.22 13.38
CA SER A 355 15.96 -7.35 14.83
C SER A 355 15.01 -6.46 15.62
N GLU A 356 14.61 -5.31 15.06
CA GLU A 356 13.73 -4.34 15.72
C GLU A 356 12.30 -4.89 15.78
N HIS A 357 11.77 -5.32 14.64
CA HIS A 357 10.40 -5.84 14.51
C HIS A 357 10.31 -7.37 14.66
N LYS A 358 11.44 -8.05 14.92
CA LYS A 358 11.56 -9.51 15.09
C LYS A 358 10.89 -10.30 13.96
N MET A 359 11.15 -9.89 12.72
CA MET A 359 10.50 -10.48 11.56
C MET A 359 11.41 -10.61 10.34
N ILE A 360 10.94 -11.38 9.37
CA ILE A 360 11.64 -11.60 8.11
C ILE A 360 11.22 -10.53 7.12
N VAL A 361 12.20 -9.93 6.46
CA VAL A 361 12.04 -8.89 5.44
C VAL A 361 12.73 -9.36 4.15
N CYS A 362 12.11 -9.17 2.98
CA CYS A 362 12.80 -9.40 1.72
C CYS A 362 13.79 -8.28 1.42
N GLN A 363 14.92 -8.58 0.80
CA GLN A 363 15.95 -7.57 0.49
C GLN A 363 15.65 -6.76 -0.78
N PHE A 364 14.56 -7.09 -1.49
CA PHE A 364 14.07 -6.31 -2.61
C PHE A 364 13.13 -5.22 -2.12
N ASP A 365 13.40 -3.98 -2.55
CA ASP A 365 12.45 -2.89 -2.33
C ASP A 365 11.18 -3.10 -3.16
N MET A 366 10.17 -2.28 -2.89
CA MET A 366 8.87 -2.34 -3.55
C MET A 366 8.97 -2.43 -5.09
N LYS A 367 9.91 -1.71 -5.70
CA LYS A 367 10.06 -1.68 -7.16
C LYS A 367 10.57 -3.00 -7.70
N TRP A 368 11.50 -3.63 -6.99
CA TRP A 368 12.03 -4.93 -7.40
C TRP A 368 11.04 -6.05 -7.13
N VAL A 369 10.32 -6.02 -6.01
CA VAL A 369 9.21 -6.94 -5.71
C VAL A 369 8.17 -6.97 -6.83
N GLU A 370 7.70 -5.80 -7.28
CA GLU A 370 6.75 -5.70 -8.39
C GLU A 370 7.35 -6.20 -9.71
N LYS A 371 8.63 -5.88 -9.99
CA LYS A 371 9.31 -6.30 -11.22
C LYS A 371 9.50 -7.81 -11.34
N ILE A 372 9.67 -8.51 -10.23
CA ILE A 372 9.75 -9.98 -10.22
C ILE A 372 8.35 -10.64 -10.17
N GLY A 373 7.28 -9.85 -10.25
CA GLY A 373 5.90 -10.32 -10.34
C GLY A 373 5.24 -10.63 -9.00
N LEU A 374 5.88 -10.39 -7.85
CA LEU A 374 5.24 -10.62 -6.56
C LEU A 374 4.17 -9.55 -6.29
N VAL A 375 3.02 -9.99 -5.79
CA VAL A 375 1.92 -9.07 -5.45
C VAL A 375 2.07 -8.62 -4.00
N LYS A 376 2.06 -7.29 -3.80
CA LYS A 376 2.12 -6.68 -2.48
C LYS A 376 0.73 -6.62 -1.83
N LEU A 377 0.73 -6.71 -0.51
CA LEU A 377 -0.40 -6.40 0.35
C LEU A 377 0.00 -5.20 1.20
N ASP A 378 -0.67 -4.07 1.03
CA ASP A 378 -0.45 -2.91 1.87
C ASP A 378 -1.35 -3.02 3.12
N ILE A 379 -0.72 -3.38 4.23
CA ILE A 379 -1.30 -3.42 5.58
C ILE A 379 -0.86 -2.15 6.31
N LEU A 380 -1.50 -1.01 6.00
CA LEU A 380 -1.11 0.27 6.60
C LEU A 380 -1.80 0.48 7.95
N GLY A 381 -1.02 0.76 8.99
CA GLY A 381 -1.53 1.22 10.28
C GLY A 381 -1.97 2.68 10.21
N ILE A 382 -3.22 2.98 10.53
CA ILE A 382 -3.79 4.33 10.58
C ILE A 382 -4.31 4.63 11.98
N ARG A 383 -3.68 5.61 12.62
CA ARG A 383 -4.06 6.12 13.94
C ARG A 383 -5.53 6.52 14.07
N ASN A 384 -6.14 7.07 13.02
CA ASN A 384 -7.56 7.47 13.06
C ASN A 384 -8.50 6.27 13.22
N LEU A 385 -8.13 5.09 12.69
CA LEU A 385 -8.93 3.88 12.89
C LEU A 385 -8.82 3.37 14.32
N SER A 386 -7.66 3.50 14.95
CA SER A 386 -7.48 3.21 16.38
C SER A 386 -8.23 4.19 17.26
N ILE A 387 -8.23 5.49 16.93
CA ILE A 387 -9.06 6.48 17.63
C ILE A 387 -10.55 6.11 17.51
N LEU A 388 -10.99 5.70 16.32
CA LEU A 388 -12.38 5.27 16.09
C LEU A 388 -12.72 4.00 16.89
N GLY A 389 -11.85 2.99 16.88
CA GLY A 389 -12.03 1.77 17.67
C GLY A 389 -12.13 2.05 19.18
N ASN A 390 -11.24 2.89 19.70
CA ASN A 390 -11.29 3.33 21.09
C ASN A 390 -12.59 4.09 21.41
N ALA A 391 -13.09 4.92 20.48
CA ALA A 391 -14.35 5.63 20.67
C ALA A 391 -15.55 4.68 20.77
N ILE A 392 -15.58 3.62 19.96
CA ILE A 392 -16.61 2.56 20.01
C ILE A 392 -16.54 1.82 21.36
N GLU A 393 -15.34 1.43 21.79
CA GLU A 393 -15.15 0.75 23.08
C GLU A 393 -15.59 1.60 24.27
N ILE A 394 -15.23 2.89 24.27
CA ILE A 394 -15.65 3.84 25.32
C ILE A 394 -17.16 4.03 25.31
N SER A 395 -17.78 4.14 24.13
CA SER A 395 -19.23 4.24 23.97
C SER A 395 -19.93 3.02 24.58
N GLN A 396 -19.47 1.81 24.25
CA GLN A 396 -20.01 0.58 24.84
C GLN A 396 -19.86 0.56 26.36
N LYS A 397 -18.67 0.87 26.90
CA LYS A 397 -18.42 0.83 28.34
C LYS A 397 -19.22 1.87 29.14
N ARG A 398 -19.47 3.05 28.57
CA ARG A 398 -20.13 4.17 29.28
C ARG A 398 -21.63 4.25 29.06
N HIS A 399 -22.09 3.81 27.90
CA HIS A 399 -23.47 4.03 27.45
C HIS A 399 -24.19 2.74 27.06
N ASP A 400 -23.52 1.58 27.14
CA ASP A 400 -24.04 0.28 26.69
C ASP A 400 -24.51 0.31 25.23
N GLN A 401 -23.87 1.17 24.43
CA GLN A 401 -24.18 1.39 23.02
C GLN A 401 -23.04 0.87 22.13
N LYS A 402 -23.30 -0.26 21.46
CA LYS A 402 -22.38 -0.84 20.47
C LYS A 402 -22.62 -0.15 19.15
N ILE A 403 -21.65 0.65 18.71
CA ILE A 403 -21.70 1.30 17.40
C ILE A 403 -21.24 0.30 16.34
N ASP A 404 -22.14 -0.05 15.43
CA ASP A 404 -21.81 -0.83 14.23
C ASP A 404 -21.43 0.12 13.09
N LEU A 405 -20.14 0.12 12.74
CA LEU A 405 -19.60 0.95 11.65
C LEU A 405 -20.18 0.60 10.27
N LEU A 406 -20.65 -0.64 10.08
CA LEU A 406 -21.20 -1.10 8.80
C LEU A 406 -22.66 -0.69 8.61
N ASN A 407 -23.33 -0.27 9.68
CA ASN A 407 -24.74 0.07 9.70
C ASN A 407 -25.01 1.48 10.25
N ILE A 408 -24.08 2.42 9.98
CA ILE A 408 -24.25 3.83 10.35
C ILE A 408 -25.31 4.48 9.46
N ASP A 409 -26.19 5.27 10.08
CA ASP A 409 -27.09 6.19 9.37
C ASP A 409 -26.29 7.31 8.69
N VAL A 410 -26.10 7.16 7.37
CA VAL A 410 -25.42 8.14 6.52
C VAL A 410 -26.23 9.42 6.26
N HIS A 411 -27.50 9.47 6.69
CA HIS A 411 -28.38 10.63 6.59
C HIS A 411 -28.56 11.36 7.93
N ASN A 412 -27.71 11.05 8.92
CA ASN A 412 -27.84 11.62 10.25
C ASN A 412 -27.68 13.15 10.26
N GLN A 413 -28.79 13.86 10.44
CA GLN A 413 -28.87 15.31 10.33
C GLN A 413 -28.00 16.04 11.38
N LYS A 414 -27.86 15.48 12.60
CA LYS A 414 -27.03 16.06 13.66
C LYS A 414 -25.54 16.08 13.30
N THR A 415 -25.07 15.06 12.58
CA THR A 415 -23.68 15.01 12.07
C THR A 415 -23.42 16.16 11.11
N PHE A 416 -24.35 16.40 10.18
CA PHE A 416 -24.25 17.47 9.20
C PHE A 416 -24.36 18.87 9.84
N GLU A 417 -25.27 19.07 10.80
CA GLU A 417 -25.36 20.33 11.56
C GLU A 417 -24.06 20.67 12.30
N LEU A 418 -23.37 19.65 12.85
CA LEU A 418 -22.10 19.85 13.54
C LEU A 418 -21.01 20.34 12.57
N LEU A 419 -20.97 19.77 11.36
CA LEU A 419 -20.04 20.19 10.31
C LEU A 419 -20.38 21.59 9.77
N ALA A 420 -21.65 21.89 9.52
CA ALA A 420 -22.12 23.20 9.07
C ALA A 420 -21.81 24.32 10.09
N ARG A 421 -21.77 24.00 11.40
CA ARG A 421 -21.33 24.93 12.46
C ARG A 421 -19.81 25.05 12.58
N GLY A 422 -19.03 24.42 11.69
CA GLY A 422 -17.57 24.47 11.69
C GLY A 422 -16.90 23.72 12.83
N ARG A 423 -17.60 22.79 13.50
CA ARG A 423 -17.05 22.00 14.61
C ARG A 423 -16.23 20.81 14.10
N THR A 424 -15.21 21.06 13.28
CA THR A 424 -14.45 20.00 12.59
C THR A 424 -13.14 19.62 13.30
N MET A 425 -12.91 20.11 14.52
CA MET A 425 -11.73 19.71 15.30
C MET A 425 -11.75 18.20 15.54
N GLY A 426 -10.68 17.51 15.14
CA GLY A 426 -10.55 16.06 15.31
C GLY A 426 -11.31 15.22 14.28
N THR A 427 -11.99 15.82 13.29
CA THR A 427 -12.61 15.06 12.21
C THR A 427 -11.59 14.71 11.12
N PHE A 428 -11.58 13.45 10.69
CA PHE A 428 -10.65 12.96 9.68
C PHE A 428 -10.87 13.71 8.35
N GLN A 429 -9.77 14.13 7.70
CA GLN A 429 -9.72 14.91 6.45
C GLN A 429 -10.34 16.31 6.50
N LEU A 430 -11.19 16.62 7.48
CA LEU A 430 -12.02 17.83 7.53
C LEU A 430 -11.58 18.88 8.57
N SER A 431 -10.49 18.62 9.30
CA SER A 431 -10.06 19.43 10.45
C SER A 431 -9.21 20.67 10.15
N GLY A 432 -8.80 20.87 8.89
CA GLY A 432 -7.98 22.03 8.51
C GLY A 432 -8.80 23.33 8.48
N ALA A 433 -8.24 24.44 8.94
CA ALA A 433 -8.97 25.72 9.08
C ALA A 433 -9.67 26.21 7.79
N VAL A 434 -9.02 26.06 6.63
CA VAL A 434 -9.62 26.47 5.35
C VAL A 434 -10.73 25.48 4.92
N MET A 435 -10.54 24.18 5.16
CA MET A 435 -11.57 23.16 4.95
C MET A 435 -12.79 23.42 5.85
N THR A 436 -12.57 23.75 7.13
CA THR A 436 -13.65 24.14 8.06
C THR A 436 -14.44 25.32 7.53
N LYS A 437 -13.77 26.36 7.02
CA LYS A 437 -14.43 27.53 6.44
C LYS A 437 -15.35 27.14 5.28
N TYR A 438 -14.86 26.32 4.35
CA TYR A 438 -15.67 25.88 3.22
C TYR A 438 -16.84 24.97 3.63
N LEU A 439 -16.70 24.15 4.67
CA LEU A 439 -17.82 23.37 5.19
C LEU A 439 -18.91 24.23 5.83
N VAL A 440 -18.53 25.34 6.48
CA VAL A 440 -19.50 26.32 7.01
C VAL A 440 -20.25 27.01 5.87
N GLU A 441 -19.55 27.37 4.80
CA GLU A 441 -20.17 28.01 3.63
C GLU A 441 -21.05 27.05 2.82
N LEU A 442 -20.65 25.78 2.71
CA LEU A 442 -21.38 24.73 1.98
C LEU A 442 -22.64 24.26 2.70
N GLU A 443 -22.66 24.30 4.04
CA GLU A 443 -23.71 23.71 4.88
C GLU A 443 -24.07 22.28 4.44
N PRO A 444 -23.11 21.33 4.48
CA PRO A 444 -23.30 20.00 3.91
C PRO A 444 -24.50 19.30 4.54
N SER A 445 -25.33 18.65 3.73
CA SER A 445 -26.57 17.99 4.17
C SER A 445 -26.61 16.49 3.85
N LYS A 446 -25.67 16.02 3.04
CA LYS A 446 -25.52 14.62 2.62
C LYS A 446 -24.05 14.26 2.43
N VAL A 447 -23.75 12.96 2.45
CA VAL A 447 -22.36 12.45 2.31
C VAL A 447 -21.71 12.89 0.99
N GLN A 448 -22.50 13.00 -0.09
CA GLN A 448 -22.00 13.43 -1.40
C GLN A 448 -21.39 14.84 -1.38
N ASP A 449 -21.88 15.73 -0.51
CA ASP A 449 -21.32 17.08 -0.33
C ASP A 449 -19.90 16.99 0.24
N LEU A 450 -19.68 16.08 1.19
CA LEU A 450 -18.37 15.81 1.78
C LEU A 450 -17.42 15.17 0.77
N MET A 451 -17.93 14.24 -0.06
CA MET A 451 -17.16 13.61 -1.15
C MET A 451 -16.65 14.67 -2.14
N ALA A 452 -17.53 15.58 -2.57
CA ALA A 452 -17.18 16.66 -3.48
C ALA A 452 -16.15 17.60 -2.84
N MET A 453 -16.37 18.01 -1.58
CA MET A 453 -15.47 18.90 -0.87
C MET A 453 -14.05 18.31 -0.74
N VAL A 454 -13.91 17.05 -0.32
CA VAL A 454 -12.60 16.38 -0.22
C VAL A 454 -11.91 16.22 -1.58
N ALA A 455 -12.69 16.02 -2.66
CA ALA A 455 -12.15 15.93 -4.00
C ALA A 455 -11.64 17.28 -4.54
N LEU A 456 -12.40 18.36 -4.30
CA LEU A 456 -12.10 19.71 -4.80
C LEU A 456 -11.06 20.45 -3.95
N TYR A 457 -10.93 20.12 -2.66
CA TYR A 457 -9.96 20.72 -1.74
C TYR A 457 -8.53 20.23 -2.00
N ARG A 458 -8.02 20.52 -3.21
CA ARG A 458 -6.66 20.21 -3.67
C ARG A 458 -6.14 21.38 -4.52
N PRO A 459 -4.81 21.62 -4.56
CA PRO A 459 -4.23 22.66 -5.42
C PRO A 459 -4.67 22.48 -6.88
N GLY A 460 -5.31 23.50 -7.46
CA GLY A 460 -5.97 23.44 -8.77
C GLY A 460 -7.49 23.57 -8.66
N PRO A 461 -8.23 22.47 -8.40
CA PRO A 461 -9.69 22.48 -8.32
C PRO A 461 -10.25 23.30 -7.15
N MET A 462 -9.43 23.69 -6.17
CA MET A 462 -9.86 24.54 -5.06
C MET A 462 -10.47 25.88 -5.52
N ALA A 463 -10.05 26.38 -6.69
CA ALA A 463 -10.61 27.60 -7.27
C ALA A 463 -12.08 27.44 -7.71
N SER A 464 -12.55 26.20 -7.90
CA SER A 464 -13.92 25.88 -8.32
C SER A 464 -14.84 25.53 -7.15
N ILE A 465 -14.37 25.61 -5.90
CA ILE A 465 -15.23 25.37 -4.72
C ILE A 465 -16.34 26.42 -4.55
N PRO A 466 -16.11 27.72 -4.87
CA PRO A 466 -17.17 28.73 -4.77
C PRO A 466 -18.29 28.61 -5.83
N ASP A 467 -18.03 27.92 -6.94
CA ASP A 467 -18.98 27.66 -8.02
C ASP A 467 -19.80 26.40 -7.70
#